data_AF-A0A965B2E5-F1
#
_entry.id   AF-A0A965B2E5-F1
#
_cell.length_a   1.000
_cell.length_b   1.000
_cell.length_c   1.000
_cell.angle_alpha   90.00
_cell.angle_beta   90.00
_cell.angle_gamma   90.00
#
_symmetry.space_group_name_H-M   'P 1'
#
loop_
_entity.id
_entity.type
_entity.pdbx_description
1 polymer ?
#
loop_
_entity_poly.entity_id
_entity_poly.type
_entity_poly.pdbx_seq_one_letter_code
_entity_poly.pdbx_strand_id
1 'polypeptide(L)'
;MSLLVSLSQMKARLRIDTSSADTDYTLLLNQAQSLVIDYVKQQYDDGQWATTVDAWTSSTVPNQVSAAILLMAGWLDAHRGDDDAKLTPGHLPAPVESCLWRLRDPGLA
;
A
#
# COMPACT_ATOMS: atom_id res chain seq x y z
N MET A 1 13.25 6.24 1.64
CA MET A 1 12.06 6.57 0.82
C MET A 1 11.03 7.17 1.76
N SER A 2 10.43 8.31 1.42
CA SER A 2 9.45 8.95 2.31
C SER A 2 8.13 8.18 2.29
N LEU A 3 7.41 8.21 3.41
CA LEU A 3 6.08 7.59 3.51
C LEU A 3 5.04 8.42 2.75
N LEU A 4 4.24 7.77 1.91
CA LEU A 4 3.11 8.34 1.19
C LEU A 4 1.89 8.52 2.10
N VAL A 5 1.83 7.78 3.20
CA VAL A 5 0.77 7.83 4.21
C VAL A 5 1.42 7.99 5.57
N SER A 6 0.84 8.80 6.46
CA SER A 6 1.41 9.02 7.80
C SER A 6 1.10 7.86 8.75
N LEU A 7 1.96 7.68 9.76
CA LEU A 7 1.70 6.76 10.86
C LEU A 7 0.39 7.07 11.59
N SER A 8 0.06 8.36 11.75
CA SER A 8 -1.20 8.78 12.38
C SER A 8 -2.43 8.32 11.58
N GLN A 9 -2.39 8.33 10.25
CA GLN A 9 -3.46 7.81 9.39
C GLN A 9 -3.63 6.30 9.56
N MET A 10 -2.52 5.55 9.63
CA MET A 10 -2.56 4.11 9.88
C MET A 10 -3.16 3.78 11.25
N LYS A 11 -2.68 4.45 12.31
CA LYS A 11 -3.18 4.24 13.68
C LYS A 11 -4.66 4.58 13.80
N ALA A 12 -5.10 5.69 13.20
CA ALA A 12 -6.51 6.04 13.15
C ALA A 12 -7.36 4.97 12.45
N ARG A 13 -6.84 4.37 11.36
CA ARG A 13 -7.53 3.29 10.62
C ARG A 13 -7.69 2.02 11.46
N LEU A 14 -6.66 1.65 12.22
CA LEU A 14 -6.62 0.47 13.08
C LEU A 14 -7.22 0.71 14.47
N ARG A 15 -7.65 1.95 14.76
CA ARG A 15 -8.19 2.37 16.08
C ARG A 15 -7.17 2.17 17.22
N ILE A 16 -5.91 2.48 16.94
CA ILE A 16 -4.81 2.42 17.92
C ILE A 16 -4.54 3.83 18.45
N ASP A 17 -4.59 4.00 19.76
CA ASP A 17 -4.35 5.26 20.46
C ASP A 17 -3.00 5.30 21.20
N THR A 18 -2.36 4.15 21.41
CA THR A 18 -1.06 4.04 22.11
C THR A 18 0.13 4.26 21.17
N SER A 19 1.31 4.58 21.71
CA SER A 19 2.56 4.75 20.95
C SER A 19 3.59 3.63 21.15
N SER A 20 3.26 2.59 21.92
CA SER A 20 4.21 1.56 22.35
C SER A 20 4.79 0.73 21.20
N ALA A 21 4.09 0.66 20.07
CA ALA A 21 4.49 -0.10 18.89
C ALA A 21 4.69 0.79 17.65
N ASP A 22 4.91 2.10 17.82
CA ASP A 22 5.05 3.05 16.70
C ASP A 22 6.21 2.68 15.75
N THR A 23 7.29 2.10 16.27
CA THR A 23 8.40 1.60 15.45
C THR A 23 7.96 0.44 14.56
N ASP A 24 7.19 -0.51 15.09
CA ASP A 24 6.70 -1.68 14.35
C ASP A 24 5.67 -1.27 13.30
N TYR A 25 4.72 -0.41 13.67
CA TYR A 25 3.74 0.14 12.71
C TYR A 25 4.38 0.97 11.62
N THR A 26 5.45 1.71 11.93
CA THR A 26 6.24 2.41 10.90
C THR A 26 6.88 1.42 9.93
N LEU A 27 7.42 0.30 10.43
CA LEU A 27 8.00 -0.75 9.59
C LEU A 27 6.94 -1.39 8.69
N LEU A 28 5.80 -1.79 9.26
CA LEU A 28 4.68 -2.37 8.51
C LEU A 28 4.15 -1.42 7.43
N LEU A 29 4.07 -0.12 7.72
CA LEU A 29 3.65 0.88 6.75
C LEU A 29 4.64 1.03 5.60
N ASN A 30 5.94 0.98 5.88
CA ASN A 30 6.97 0.98 4.83
C ASN A 30 6.86 -0.27 3.95
N GLN A 31 6.69 -1.45 4.56
CA GLN A 31 6.54 -2.72 3.83
C GLN A 31 5.28 -2.72 2.95
N ALA A 32 4.14 -2.29 3.51
CA ALA A 32 2.88 -2.17 2.78
C ALA A 32 3.00 -1.22 1.58
N GLN A 33 3.63 -0.06 1.77
CA GLN A 33 3.89 0.89 0.70
C GLN A 33 4.74 0.26 -0.41
N SER A 34 5.83 -0.40 -0.06
CA SER A 34 6.71 -1.05 -1.04
C SER A 34 5.96 -2.10 -1.87
N LEU A 35 5.12 -2.92 -1.25
CA LEU A 35 4.34 -3.95 -1.95
C LEU A 35 3.30 -3.34 -2.91
N VAL A 36 2.60 -2.29 -2.49
CA VAL A 36 1.63 -1.59 -3.34
C VAL A 36 2.33 -0.90 -4.52
N ILE A 37 3.46 -0.25 -4.28
CA ILE A 37 4.23 0.43 -5.33
C ILE A 37 4.78 -0.57 -6.34
N ASP A 38 5.37 -1.67 -5.86
CA ASP A 38 5.91 -2.72 -6.73
C ASP A 38 4.79 -3.33 -7.59
N TYR A 39 3.63 -3.65 -7.00
CA TYR A 39 2.48 -4.14 -7.74
C TYR A 39 2.01 -3.15 -8.80
N VAL A 40 1.88 -1.86 -8.46
CA VAL A 40 1.50 -0.83 -9.43
C VAL A 40 2.54 -0.78 -10.57
N LYS A 41 3.83 -0.71 -10.27
CA LYS A 41 4.88 -0.66 -11.31
C LYS A 41 4.87 -1.89 -12.21
N GLN A 42 4.67 -3.09 -11.67
CA GLN A 42 4.63 -4.33 -12.45
C GLN A 42 3.40 -4.42 -13.36
N GLN A 43 2.27 -3.83 -12.97
CA GLN A 43 1.05 -3.86 -13.79
C GLN A 43 1.10 -2.95 -15.02
N TYR A 44 1.98 -1.94 -15.05
CA TYR A 44 2.18 -1.07 -16.23
C TYR A 44 3.62 -1.14 -16.69
N ASP A 45 3.85 -2.01 -17.67
CA ASP A 45 5.15 -2.21 -18.32
C ASP A 45 5.44 -1.11 -19.37
N ASP A 46 5.43 0.17 -18.97
CA ASP A 46 5.66 1.31 -19.88
C ASP A 46 6.73 2.32 -19.43
N GLY A 47 7.36 2.11 -18.26
CA GLY A 47 8.40 2.99 -17.70
C GLY A 47 7.94 4.41 -17.27
N GLN A 48 6.88 4.94 -17.88
CA GLN A 48 6.23 6.20 -17.53
C GLN A 48 5.54 6.10 -16.17
N TRP A 49 4.89 4.96 -15.91
CA TRP A 49 4.28 4.69 -14.61
C TRP A 49 5.32 4.55 -13.50
N ALA A 50 6.44 3.88 -13.74
CA ALA A 50 7.51 3.79 -12.75
C ALA A 50 7.99 5.19 -12.32
N THR A 51 8.19 6.09 -13.28
CA THR A 51 8.56 7.49 -13.03
C THR A 51 7.47 8.24 -12.26
N THR A 52 6.20 8.04 -12.63
CA THR A 52 5.04 8.66 -11.96
C THR A 52 4.94 8.22 -10.51
N VAL A 53 5.06 6.93 -10.25
CA VAL A 53 5.00 6.34 -8.91
C VAL A 53 6.17 6.82 -8.04
N ASP A 54 7.37 6.91 -8.61
CA ASP A 54 8.55 7.43 -7.91
C ASP A 54 8.46 8.91 -7.59
N ALA A 55 7.63 9.67 -8.32
CA ALA A 55 7.36 11.08 -8.07
C ALA A 55 6.23 11.33 -7.05
N TRP A 56 5.51 10.28 -6.61
CA TRP A 56 4.46 10.46 -5.61
C TRP A 56 5.02 10.88 -4.26
N THR A 57 4.28 11.76 -3.60
CA THR A 57 4.54 12.25 -2.25
C THR A 57 3.27 12.09 -1.43
N SER A 58 3.34 12.36 -0.12
CA SER A 58 2.18 12.30 0.76
C SER A 58 1.03 13.25 0.39
N SER A 59 1.28 14.27 -0.43
CA SER A 59 0.25 15.20 -0.92
C SER A 59 -0.22 14.91 -2.35
N THR A 60 0.54 14.14 -3.13
CA THR A 60 0.25 13.90 -4.56
C THR A 60 -0.17 12.45 -4.85
N VAL A 61 -0.01 11.54 -3.90
CA VAL A 61 -0.46 10.15 -4.03
C VAL A 61 -1.98 10.07 -4.25
N PRO A 62 -2.48 9.29 -5.22
CA PRO A 62 -3.92 9.11 -5.41
C PRO A 62 -4.57 8.47 -4.18
N ASN A 63 -5.77 8.93 -3.82
CA ASN A 63 -6.49 8.43 -2.63
C ASN A 63 -6.71 6.91 -2.65
N GLN A 64 -6.88 6.32 -3.85
CA GLN A 64 -7.00 4.87 -4.05
C GLN A 64 -5.73 4.13 -3.63
N VAL A 65 -4.55 4.69 -3.94
CA VAL A 65 -3.25 4.15 -3.54
C VAL A 65 -3.06 4.31 -2.04
N SER A 66 -3.41 5.47 -1.48
CA SER A 66 -3.36 5.71 -0.03
C SER A 66 -4.23 4.72 0.74
N ALA A 67 -5.44 4.46 0.24
CA ALA A 67 -6.35 3.46 0.80
C ALA A 67 -5.79 2.03 0.68
N ALA A 68 -5.21 1.68 -0.47
CA ALA A 68 -4.56 0.39 -0.69
C ALA A 68 -3.40 0.16 0.28
N ILE A 69 -2.54 1.17 0.50
CA ILE A 69 -1.43 1.09 1.46
C ILE A 69 -1.94 0.87 2.88
N LEU A 70 -2.98 1.60 3.30
CA LEU A 70 -3.58 1.45 4.63
C LEU A 70 -4.22 0.07 4.83
N LEU A 71 -4.90 -0.46 3.81
CA LEU A 71 -5.48 -1.80 3.85
C LEU A 71 -4.39 -2.87 3.90
N MET A 72 -3.31 -2.69 3.13
CA MET A 72 -2.19 -3.62 3.12
C MET A 72 -1.44 -3.62 4.46
N ALA A 73 -1.22 -2.45 5.06
CA ALA A 73 -0.59 -2.34 6.38
C ALA A 73 -1.41 -3.04 7.48
N GLY A 74 -2.74 -2.86 7.46
CA GLY A 74 -3.62 -3.59 8.37
C GLY A 74 -3.67 -5.09 8.09
N TRP A 75 -3.53 -5.51 6.83
CA TRP A 75 -3.42 -6.93 6.49
C TRP A 75 -2.14 -7.53 7.07
N LEU A 76 -0.99 -6.89 6.90
CA LEU A 76 0.29 -7.36 7.46
C LEU A 76 0.29 -7.40 9.00
N ASP A 77 -0.38 -6.46 9.66
CA ASP A 77 -0.52 -6.48 11.12
C ASP A 77 -1.32 -7.70 11.61
N ALA A 78 -2.36 -8.07 10.87
CA ALA A 78 -3.25 -9.18 11.20
C ALA A 78 -2.72 -10.57 10.77
N HIS A 79 -1.83 -10.63 9.76
CA HIS A 79 -1.34 -11.88 9.16
C HIS A 79 0.19 -11.92 9.32
N ARG A 80 0.64 -12.38 10.49
CA ARG A 80 2.07 -12.35 10.89
C ARG A 80 2.83 -13.62 10.45
N GLY A 81 2.16 -14.53 9.73
CA GLY A 81 2.73 -15.78 9.23
C GLY A 81 2.44 -17.00 10.12
N ASP A 82 1.67 -16.81 11.19
CA ASP A 82 1.09 -17.89 12.02
C ASP A 82 -0.31 -18.31 11.53
N ASP A 83 -0.80 -17.65 10.50
CA ASP A 83 -2.13 -17.82 9.92
C ASP A 83 -2.09 -18.57 8.57
N ASP A 84 -3.22 -19.18 8.20
CA ASP A 84 -3.35 -19.97 6.97
C ASP A 84 -3.62 -19.12 5.72
N ALA A 85 -3.56 -17.78 5.78
CA ALA A 85 -3.88 -16.95 4.64
C ALA A 85 -2.80 -17.07 3.55
N LYS A 86 -3.21 -17.61 2.41
CA LYS A 86 -2.33 -17.78 1.26
C LYS A 86 -2.52 -16.60 0.32
N LEU A 87 -1.46 -15.82 0.13
CA LEU A 87 -1.36 -14.92 -0.99
C LEU A 87 -0.96 -15.71 -2.24
N THR A 88 -1.64 -15.43 -3.35
CA THR A 88 -1.19 -15.92 -4.65
C THR A 88 0.11 -15.20 -4.99
N PRO A 89 1.18 -15.90 -5.42
CA PRO A 89 2.42 -15.24 -5.83
C PRO A 89 2.17 -14.17 -6.89
N GLY A 90 2.74 -12.97 -6.69
CA GLY A 90 2.57 -11.82 -7.59
C GLY A 90 1.25 -11.04 -7.40
N HIS A 91 0.41 -11.43 -6.46
CA HIS A 91 -0.86 -10.77 -6.16
C HIS A 91 -0.87 -10.15 -4.76
N LEU A 92 -1.61 -9.06 -4.64
CA LEU A 92 -1.95 -8.45 -3.34
C LEU A 92 -3.27 -9.07 -2.84
N PRO A 93 -3.63 -8.87 -1.55
CA PRO A 93 -4.96 -9.23 -1.09
C PRO A 93 -6.04 -8.61 -1.99
N ALA A 94 -7.07 -9.39 -2.33
CA ALA A 94 -8.18 -8.96 -3.19
C ALA A 94 -8.76 -7.56 -2.85
N PRO A 95 -9.00 -7.17 -1.57
CA PRO A 95 -9.48 -5.82 -1.27
C PRO A 95 -8.47 -4.72 -1.65
N VAL A 96 -7.17 -4.99 -1.53
CA VAL A 96 -6.10 -4.05 -1.91
C VAL A 96 -6.06 -3.90 -3.43
N GLU A 97 -6.08 -5.01 -4.17
CA GLU A 97 -6.11 -4.98 -5.65
C GLU A 97 -7.35 -4.24 -6.18
N SER A 98 -8.50 -4.43 -5.54
CA SER A 98 -9.75 -3.77 -5.95
C SER A 98 -9.66 -2.23 -5.92
N CYS A 99 -8.89 -1.66 -4.99
CA CYS A 99 -8.64 -0.22 -4.94
C CYS A 99 -7.80 0.25 -6.13
N LEU A 100 -6.84 -0.57 -6.54
CA LEU A 100 -5.89 -0.27 -7.61
C LEU A 100 -6.45 -0.55 -9.00
N TRP A 101 -7.50 -1.37 -9.11
CA TRP A 101 -8.09 -1.80 -10.38
C TRP A 101 -8.45 -0.65 -11.32
N ARG A 102 -8.93 0.48 -10.77
CA ARG A 102 -9.29 1.66 -11.59
C ARG A 102 -8.09 2.44 -12.12
N LEU A 103 -6.92 2.27 -11.51
CA LEU A 103 -5.69 2.86 -12.04
C LEU A 103 -5.18 2.03 -13.23
N ARG A 104 -5.62 0.76 -13.35
CA ARG A 104 -5.17 -0.24 -14.36
C ARG A 104 -5.41 0.19 -15.80
N ASP A 105 -6.31 1.13 -16.00
CA ASP A 105 -6.69 1.61 -17.31
C ASP A 105 -6.32 3.08 -17.44
N PRO A 106 -5.06 3.44 -17.78
CA PRO A 106 -4.81 4.69 -18.49
C PRO A 106 -5.37 4.49 -19.90
N GLY A 107 -6.70 4.47 -20.00
CA GLY A 107 -7.40 4.43 -21.27
C GLY A 107 -6.88 5.60 -22.08
N LEU A 108 -6.15 5.27 -23.15
CA LEU A 108 -5.69 6.18 -24.19
C LEU A 108 -6.86 7.12 -24.55
N ALA A 109 -6.67 8.41 -24.28
CA ALA A 109 -7.46 9.48 -24.90
C ALA A 109 -6.56 10.21 -25.90
#